data_AF-A0A935T5L3-F1
#
_entry.id   AF-A0A935T5L3-F1
#
_cell.length_a   1.000
_cell.length_b   1.000
_cell.length_c   1.000
_cell.angle_alpha   90.00
_cell.angle_beta   90.00
_cell.angle_gamma   90.00
#
_symmetry.space_group_name_H-M   'P 1'
#
loop_
_entity.id
_entity.type
_entity.pdbx_description
1 polymer ?
#
loop_
_entity_poly.entity_id
_entity_poly.type
_entity_poly.pdbx_seq_one_letter_code
_entity_poly.pdbx_strand_id
1 'polypeptide(L)'
;MSLTLACGSICVFDGQVEEEITMKETMIDTEVTYTLELAGRFYIVEHVPARVCQETGEQFFSPEAVEHIQALIKSNRKPSRVIETSVYQYP
;
A
#
# COMPACT_ATOMS: atom_id res chain seq x y z
N MET A 1 11.41 -17.92 1.21
CA MET A 1 10.69 -17.80 2.49
C MET A 1 9.41 -17.04 2.20
N SER A 2 8.29 -17.74 2.21
CA SER A 2 6.96 -17.19 1.92
C SER A 2 6.57 -16.15 2.95
N LEU A 3 6.17 -14.96 2.49
CA LEU A 3 5.35 -14.05 3.26
C LEU A 3 4.06 -13.82 2.47
N THR A 4 3.10 -14.72 2.70
CA THR A 4 1.72 -14.54 2.27
C THR A 4 1.10 -13.50 3.20
N LEU A 5 1.10 -12.22 2.84
CA LEU A 5 0.25 -11.22 3.48
C LEU A 5 -1.07 -11.15 2.72
N ALA A 6 -2.02 -11.99 3.14
CA ALA A 6 -3.42 -11.80 2.83
C ALA A 6 -4.01 -10.81 3.85
N CYS A 7 -4.12 -9.54 3.46
CA CYS A 7 -5.27 -8.66 3.73
C CYS A 7 -4.95 -7.26 3.14
N GLY A 8 -5.65 -6.86 2.08
CA GLY A 8 -5.58 -5.52 1.47
C GLY A 8 -4.58 -5.38 0.31
N SER A 9 -4.88 -6.01 -0.83
CA SER A 9 -4.49 -5.60 -2.19
C SER A 9 -3.05 -5.09 -2.42
N ILE A 10 -2.04 -5.71 -1.82
CA ILE A 10 -0.66 -5.49 -2.25
C ILE A 10 -0.36 -6.46 -3.40
N CYS A 11 -0.43 -5.93 -4.61
CA CYS A 11 0.14 -6.56 -5.79
C CYS A 11 1.57 -6.05 -5.92
N VAL A 12 2.53 -6.77 -5.30
CA VAL A 12 3.96 -6.55 -5.59
C VAL A 12 4.15 -6.93 -7.05
N PHE A 13 4.46 -5.95 -7.89
CA PHE A 13 4.68 -6.19 -9.32
C PHE A 13 6.06 -6.82 -9.51
N ASP A 14 6.18 -8.11 -9.20
CA ASP A 14 7.29 -8.94 -9.67
C ASP A 14 7.16 -9.03 -11.19
N GLY A 15 8.13 -8.43 -11.89
CA GLY A 15 8.04 -8.17 -13.32
C GLY A 15 7.95 -9.44 -14.15
N GLN A 16 6.73 -9.85 -14.49
CA GLN A 16 6.43 -10.77 -15.58
C GLN A 16 5.24 -10.26 -16.38
N VAL A 17 5.55 -9.77 -17.58
CA VAL A 17 4.62 -9.37 -18.64
C VAL A 17 4.20 -10.64 -19.40
N GLU A 18 2.92 -10.99 -19.47
CA GLU A 18 2.36 -11.83 -20.55
C GLU A 18 0.88 -11.47 -20.88
N GLU A 19 0.71 -11.03 -22.14
CA GLU A 19 -0.41 -10.96 -23.09
C GLU A 19 -1.92 -10.88 -22.69
N GLU A 20 -2.50 -9.75 -23.14
CA GLU A 20 -3.71 -9.60 -23.99
C GLU A 20 -5.11 -10.00 -23.47
N ILE A 21 -5.76 -9.05 -22.78
CA ILE A 21 -7.10 -8.58 -23.15
C ILE A 21 -7.06 -7.04 -23.13
N THR A 22 -7.35 -6.40 -24.25
CA THR A 22 -7.33 -4.93 -24.39
C THR A 22 -8.47 -4.29 -23.61
N MET A 23 -8.29 -4.12 -22.30
CA MET A 23 -8.83 -2.99 -21.55
C MET A 23 -7.63 -2.08 -21.32
N LYS A 24 -7.64 -0.84 -21.83
CA LYS A 24 -6.61 0.14 -21.49
C LYS A 24 -6.78 0.51 -20.02
N GLU A 25 -6.28 -0.33 -19.12
CA GLU A 25 -6.14 0.01 -17.73
C GLU A 25 -5.20 1.20 -17.66
N THR A 26 -5.78 2.38 -17.42
CA THR A 26 -5.02 3.63 -17.38
C THR A 26 -4.28 3.63 -16.05
N MET A 27 -3.01 3.25 -16.11
CA MET A 27 -2.11 3.31 -14.97
C MET A 27 -1.58 4.72 -14.82
N ILE A 28 -1.80 5.33 -13.65
CA ILE A 28 -1.25 6.63 -13.29
C ILE A 28 -0.24 6.51 -12.16
N ASP A 29 0.91 7.16 -12.32
CA ASP A 29 1.85 7.38 -11.22
C ASP A 29 1.33 8.53 -10.36
N THR A 30 1.03 8.24 -9.10
CA THR A 30 0.54 9.24 -8.14
C THR A 30 1.03 8.94 -6.74
N GLU A 31 0.93 9.93 -5.86
CA GLU A 31 1.12 9.72 -4.43
C GLU A 31 -0.19 9.29 -3.79
N VAL A 32 -0.14 8.26 -2.96
CA VAL A 32 -1.30 7.75 -2.21
C VAL A 32 -1.01 7.70 -0.71
N THR A 33 -2.09 7.66 0.07
CA THR A 33 -2.00 7.41 1.52
C THR A 33 -2.18 5.91 1.75
N TYR A 34 -1.13 5.27 2.26
CA TYR A 34 -1.12 3.85 2.56
C TYR A 34 -1.40 3.62 4.04
N THR A 35 -2.48 2.89 4.33
CA THR A 35 -2.87 2.50 5.69
C THR A 35 -2.57 1.03 5.91
N LEU A 36 -1.88 0.72 7.00
CA LEU A 36 -1.55 -0.66 7.35
C LEU A 36 -1.77 -0.91 8.84
N GLU A 37 -2.17 -2.12 9.17
CA GLU A 37 -2.30 -2.59 10.55
C GLU A 37 -1.14 -3.53 10.87
N LEU A 38 -0.37 -3.21 11.91
CA LEU A 38 0.71 -4.07 12.40
C LEU A 38 0.62 -4.20 13.92
N ALA A 39 0.53 -5.44 14.40
CA ALA A 39 0.45 -5.77 15.82
C ALA A 39 -0.65 -4.98 16.58
N GLY A 40 -1.83 -4.83 15.96
CA GLY A 40 -2.97 -4.11 16.54
C GLY A 40 -2.80 -2.58 16.59
N ARG A 41 -1.81 -2.03 15.87
CA ARG A 41 -1.63 -0.58 15.69
C ARG A 41 -1.80 -0.22 14.23
N PHE A 42 -2.57 0.83 13.97
CA PHE A 42 -2.70 1.42 12.65
C PHE A 42 -1.56 2.39 12.38
N TYR A 43 -0.91 2.22 11.23
CA TYR A 43 0.07 3.15 10.70
C TYR A 43 -0.47 3.73 9.40
N ILE A 44 -0.35 5.04 9.27
CA ILE A 44 -0.78 5.79 8.09
C ILE A 44 0.47 6.44 7.53
N VAL A 45 0.83 6.07 6.31
CA VAL A 45 1.96 6.63 5.58
C VAL A 45 1.41 7.46 4.43
N GLU A 46 1.67 8.75 4.48
CA GLU A 46 1.27 9.70 3.43
C GLU A 46 2.38 9.82 2.38
N HIS A 47 2.02 10.29 1.19
CA HIS A 47 2.95 10.55 0.08
C HIS A 47 3.74 9.31 -0.37
N VAL A 48 3.09 8.14 -0.38
CA VAL A 48 3.73 6.92 -0.90
C VAL A 48 3.59 6.92 -2.42
N PRO A 49 4.70 6.84 -3.18
CA PRO A 49 4.62 6.71 -4.63
C PRO A 49 4.01 5.36 -5.00
N ALA A 50 2.92 5.40 -5.76
CA ALA A 50 2.22 4.21 -6.23
C ALA A 50 1.73 4.40 -7.67
N ARG A 51 1.62 3.28 -8.38
CA ARG A 51 0.88 3.24 -9.66
C ARG A 51 -0.54 2.81 -9.37
N VAL A 52 -1.52 3.61 -9.79
CA VAL A 52 -2.94 3.33 -9.55
C VAL A 52 -3.64 3.04 -10.87
N CYS A 53 -4.38 1.94 -10.93
CA CYS A 53 -5.29 1.68 -12.05
C CYS A 53 -6.55 2.53 -11.86
N GLN A 54 -6.85 3.43 -12.80
CA GLN A 54 -8.04 4.29 -12.67
C GLN A 54 -9.36 3.52 -12.69
N GLU A 55 -9.40 2.38 -13.38
CA GLU A 55 -10.63 1.61 -13.56
C GLU A 55 -10.95 0.75 -12.32
N THR A 56 -9.93 0.09 -11.76
CA THR A 56 -10.10 -0.83 -10.62
C THR A 56 -9.84 -0.17 -9.27
N GLY A 57 -9.10 0.94 -9.25
CA GLY A 57 -8.61 1.59 -8.04
C GLY A 57 -7.48 0.82 -7.35
N GLU A 58 -6.94 -0.21 -7.99
CA GLU A 58 -5.83 -1.00 -7.45
C GLU A 58 -4.55 -0.17 -7.39
N GLN A 59 -3.85 -0.29 -6.27
CA GLN A 59 -2.62 0.45 -5.97
C GLN A 59 -1.44 -0.52 -6.01
N PHE A 60 -0.47 -0.21 -6.87
CA PHE A 60 0.73 -0.99 -7.07
C PHE A 60 1.92 -0.23 -6.51
N PHE A 61 2.61 -0.85 -5.55
CA PHE A 61 3.79 -0.30 -4.90
C PHE A 61 5.05 -1.00 -5.39
N SER A 62 6.14 -0.26 -5.51
CA SER A 62 7.44 -0.88 -5.78
C SER A 62 7.94 -1.65 -4.55
N PRO A 63 8.74 -2.72 -4.73
CA PRO A 63 9.38 -3.41 -3.60
C PRO A 63 10.18 -2.45 -2.71
N GLU A 64 10.89 -1.51 -3.32
CA GLU A 64 11.66 -0.47 -2.63
C GLU A 64 10.78 0.41 -1.72
N ALA A 65 9.60 0.84 -2.20
CA ALA A 65 8.68 1.65 -1.40
C ALA A 65 8.17 0.87 -0.18
N VAL A 66 7.83 -0.41 -0.35
CA VAL A 66 7.38 -1.29 0.74
C VAL A 66 8.48 -1.50 1.77
N GLU A 67 9.72 -1.77 1.33
CA GLU A 67 10.88 -1.91 2.22
C GLU A 67 11.14 -0.63 3.01
N HIS A 68 11.06 0.53 2.35
CA HIS A 68 11.24 1.82 3.00
C HIS A 68 10.17 2.08 4.08
N ILE A 69 8.91 1.79 3.79
CA ILE A 69 7.81 1.90 4.75
C ILE A 69 8.06 1.01 5.97
N GLN A 70 8.44 -0.25 5.75
CA GLN A 70 8.75 -1.17 6.85
C GLN A 70 9.95 -0.68 7.68
N ALA A 71 10.99 -0.15 7.04
CA ALA A 71 12.13 0.43 7.71
C ALA A 71 11.73 1.65 8.56
N LEU A 72 10.87 2.53 8.06
CA LEU A 72 10.35 3.69 8.80
C LEU A 72 9.62 3.26 10.07
N ILE A 73 8.72 2.28 9.97
CA ILE A 73 7.95 1.78 11.12
C ILE A 73 8.87 1.12 12.14
N LYS A 74 9.87 0.35 11.70
CA LYS A 74 10.87 -0.29 12.57
C LYS A 74 11.82 0.72 13.22
N SER A 75 12.10 1.83 12.55
CA SER A 75 13.11 2.82 12.99
C SER A 75 12.71 3.65 14.21
N ASN A 76 11.50 3.44 14.77
CA ASN A 76 10.96 4.17 15.92
C ASN A 76 11.04 5.71 15.77
N ARG A 77 11.05 6.19 14.51
CA ARG A 77 11.07 7.61 14.18
C ARG A 77 9.81 8.27 14.71
N LYS A 78 9.92 9.50 15.22
CA LYS A 78 8.74 10.28 15.60
C LYS A 78 7.84 10.49 14.37
N PRO A 79 6.54 10.16 14.47
CA PRO A 79 5.61 10.39 13.37
C PRO A 79 5.42 11.88 13.14
N SER A 80 5.18 12.27 11.88
CA SER A 80 4.93 13.67 11.51
C SER A 80 3.67 14.22 12.17
N ARG A 81 2.66 13.36 12.36
CA ARG A 81 1.47 13.63 13.17
C ARG A 81 0.93 12.33 13.78
N VAL A 82 0.20 12.43 14.87
CA VAL A 82 -0.58 11.32 15.44
C VAL A 82 -2.05 11.69 15.31
N ILE A 83 -2.87 10.77 14.83
CA ILE A 83 -4.32 10.94 14.81
C ILE A 83 -4.95 9.97 15.81
N GLU A 84 -5.96 10.43 16.53
CA GLU A 84 -6.83 9.56 17.33
C GLU A 84 -8.04 9.22 16.46
N THR A 85 -8.30 7.93 16.24
CA THR A 85 -9.40 7.47 15.39
C THR A 85 -10.31 6.55 16.19
N SER A 86 -11.57 6.96 16.34
CA SER A 86 -12.64 6.14 16.92
C SER A 86 -13.01 5.01 15.96
N VAL A 87 -13.07 3.79 16.48
CA VAL A 87 -13.49 2.59 15.73
C VAL A 87 -14.94 2.29 16.07
N TYR A 88 -15.79 2.14 15.04
CA TYR A 88 -17.20 1.78 15.18
C TYR A 88 -17.43 0.37 14.65
N GLN A 89 -18.18 -0.43 15.40
CA GLN A 89 -18.58 -1.77 14.98
C GLN A 89 -19.95 -1.72 14.28
N TYR A 90 -20.06 -2.30 13.09
CA TYR A 90 -21.34 -2.47 12.39
C TYR A 90 -22.09 -3.69 12.97
N PRO A 91 -23.39 -3.58 13.26
CA PRO A 91 -24.19 -4.66 13.84
C PRO A 91 -24.49 -5.81 12.87
#